data_AF-A0AAV7E2C9-F1
#
_entry.id   AF-A0AAV7E2C9-F1
#
_cell.length_a   1.000
_cell.length_b   1.000
_cell.length_c   1.000
_cell.angle_alpha   90.00
_cell.angle_beta   90.00
_cell.angle_gamma   90.00
#
_symmetry.space_group_name_H-M   'P 1'
#
loop_
_entity.id
_entity.type
_entity.pdbx_description
1 polymer ?
#
loop_
_entity_poly.entity_id
_entity_poly.type
_entity_poly.pdbx_seq_one_letter_code
_entity_poly.pdbx_strand_id
1 'polypeptide(L)'
;MSVAPSLPRLHSPFLSGSSSRHSKLALSFSQKTSPKIRSPPSSYPAIRAIDLDQNTIVAISVGVASIAVGIGIPVFYETQIDGAAKRDNTQPCFPCNGSGAQKCRFCLGTGSVTVELGAGETEVSPCINCEGAGSLTCTTCQGSGIQPRYLDRREFKDDD
;
A
#
# COMPACT_ATOMS: atom_id res chain seq x y z
N MET A 1 -41.02 -24.61 2.67
CA MET A 1 -41.07 -23.66 3.81
C MET A 1 -39.76 -23.82 4.57
N SER A 2 -38.77 -22.95 4.32
CA SER A 2 -37.46 -23.02 4.96
C SER A 2 -37.40 -22.02 6.11
N VAL A 3 -37.14 -22.52 7.31
CA VAL A 3 -37.00 -21.75 8.55
C VAL A 3 -35.53 -21.36 8.70
N ALA A 4 -35.25 -20.06 8.83
CA ALA A 4 -33.91 -19.53 9.07
C ALA A 4 -33.53 -19.63 10.57
N PRO A 5 -32.27 -19.89 10.92
CA PRO A 5 -31.81 -19.84 12.31
C PRO A 5 -31.51 -18.41 12.77
N SER A 6 -31.79 -18.13 14.05
CA SER A 6 -31.65 -16.84 14.72
C SER A 6 -30.20 -16.55 15.18
N LEU A 7 -29.81 -15.28 15.10
CA LEU A 7 -28.51 -14.75 15.52
C LEU A 7 -28.33 -14.75 17.06
N PRO A 8 -27.12 -14.99 17.59
CA PRO A 8 -26.84 -14.82 19.01
C PRO A 8 -26.68 -13.34 19.39
N ARG A 9 -27.25 -13.02 20.56
CA ARG A 9 -27.44 -11.71 21.17
C ARG A 9 -26.16 -11.27 21.89
N LEU A 10 -25.56 -10.15 21.48
CA LEU A 10 -24.42 -9.53 22.17
C LEU A 10 -24.84 -9.01 23.56
N HIS A 11 -24.23 -9.52 24.62
CA HIS A 11 -24.39 -9.04 25.99
C HIS A 11 -23.18 -8.17 26.41
N SER A 12 -23.45 -6.91 26.76
CA SER A 12 -22.50 -5.96 27.36
C SER A 12 -22.61 -6.00 28.89
N PRO A 13 -21.51 -6.11 29.66
CA PRO A 13 -21.55 -6.19 31.12
C PRO A 13 -21.24 -4.84 31.78
N PHE A 14 -21.63 -3.72 31.19
CA PHE A 14 -21.56 -2.43 31.86
C PHE A 14 -22.97 -1.92 32.09
N LEU A 15 -23.45 -2.12 33.32
CA LEU A 15 -24.45 -1.34 34.07
C LEU A 15 -25.20 -2.28 35.03
N SER A 16 -24.77 -2.34 36.29
CA SER A 16 -25.64 -2.67 37.44
C SER A 16 -24.95 -2.23 38.72
N GLY A 17 -25.31 -1.03 39.18
CA GLY A 17 -25.08 -0.59 40.54
C GLY A 17 -26.21 -1.06 41.48
N SER A 18 -25.87 -1.02 42.77
CA SER A 18 -26.70 -1.28 43.96
C SER A 18 -26.88 -2.74 44.38
N SER A 19 -26.27 -3.13 45.52
CA SER A 19 -27.01 -3.23 46.78
C SER A 19 -26.13 -3.69 47.96
N SER A 20 -26.19 -2.88 49.01
CA SER A 20 -26.02 -3.14 50.46
C SER A 20 -25.61 -4.53 50.98
N ARG A 21 -24.69 -4.55 51.96
CA ARG A 21 -24.98 -5.03 53.33
C ARG A 21 -23.83 -4.81 54.33
N HIS A 22 -24.22 -4.32 55.51
CA HIS A 22 -23.43 -4.08 56.73
C HIS A 22 -22.98 -5.37 57.44
N SER A 23 -21.91 -5.28 58.25
CA SER A 23 -21.71 -5.91 59.58
C SER A 23 -20.37 -5.41 60.17
N LYS A 24 -20.34 -4.46 61.11
CA LYS A 24 -20.50 -4.51 62.59
C LYS A 24 -19.27 -4.99 63.39
N LEU A 25 -18.82 -4.09 64.28
CA LEU A 25 -18.20 -4.25 65.63
C LEU A 25 -16.88 -5.04 65.71
N ALA A 26 -15.89 -4.73 66.57
CA ALA A 26 -15.61 -3.72 67.59
C ALA A 26 -14.14 -3.92 67.99
N LEU A 27 -13.46 -2.92 68.56
CA LEU A 27 -12.70 -3.08 69.82
C LEU A 27 -12.17 -1.72 70.29
N SER A 28 -12.44 -1.43 71.56
CA SER A 28 -11.94 -0.29 72.33
C SER A 28 -10.57 -0.63 72.91
N PHE A 29 -9.59 0.29 72.93
CA PHE A 29 -8.96 0.79 74.17
C PHE A 29 -7.83 1.82 73.92
N SER A 30 -7.96 2.92 74.66
CA SER A 30 -6.98 3.89 75.20
C SER A 30 -5.47 3.75 74.89
N GLN A 31 -4.82 4.84 74.48
CA GLN A 31 -3.90 5.62 75.35
C GLN A 31 -3.33 6.87 74.65
N LYS A 32 -3.29 7.98 75.40
CA LYS A 32 -2.70 9.28 75.02
C LYS A 32 -1.17 9.21 75.02
N THR A 33 -0.51 9.88 74.07
CA THR A 33 0.65 10.79 74.28
C THR A 33 1.08 11.43 72.95
N SER A 34 1.08 12.77 72.88
CA SER A 34 1.95 13.58 72.00
C SER A 34 3.27 13.89 72.74
N PRO A 35 4.33 14.48 72.15
CA PRO A 35 4.60 14.85 70.73
C PRO A 35 6.01 14.44 70.23
N LYS A 36 6.23 14.35 68.91
CA LYS A 36 7.49 14.84 68.31
C LYS A 36 7.31 15.10 66.82
N ILE A 37 7.33 16.38 66.45
CA ILE A 37 7.49 16.85 65.07
C ILE A 37 8.84 16.33 64.58
N ARG A 38 8.82 15.31 63.72
CA ARG A 38 9.94 14.99 62.84
C ARG A 38 9.45 15.24 61.43
N SER A 39 10.07 16.19 60.76
CA SER A 39 9.92 16.44 59.33
C SER A 39 10.14 15.13 58.54
N PRO A 40 9.28 14.79 57.56
CA PRO A 40 9.58 13.70 56.66
C PRO A 40 10.78 14.09 55.78
N PRO A 41 11.76 13.19 55.53
CA PRO A 41 12.77 13.45 54.54
C PRO A 41 12.10 13.59 53.16
N SER A 42 12.61 14.51 52.34
CA SER A 42 12.24 14.66 50.94
C SER A 42 12.31 13.29 50.25
N SER A 43 11.14 12.70 49.99
CA SER A 43 11.02 11.42 49.32
C SER A 43 11.12 11.70 47.82
N TYR A 44 12.34 11.79 47.32
CA TYR A 44 12.56 11.71 45.88
C TYR A 44 11.94 10.39 45.40
N PRO A 45 11.16 10.36 44.31
CA PRO A 45 10.70 9.11 43.75
C PRO A 45 11.94 8.35 43.28
N ALA A 46 12.37 7.39 44.09
CA ALA A 46 13.39 6.45 43.69
C ALA A 46 12.82 5.68 42.50
N ILE A 47 13.41 5.87 41.33
CA ILE A 47 13.12 5.08 40.13
C ILE A 47 13.45 3.64 40.51
N ARG A 48 12.42 2.88 40.89
CA ARG A 48 12.58 1.44 41.09
C ARG A 48 12.98 0.88 39.74
N ALA A 49 14.04 0.08 39.74
CA ALA A 49 14.38 -0.77 38.60
C ALA A 49 13.07 -1.43 38.14
N ILE A 50 12.74 -1.27 36.86
CA ILE A 50 11.55 -1.89 36.25
C ILE A 50 11.58 -3.36 36.65
N ASP A 51 10.69 -3.72 37.57
CA ASP A 51 10.46 -5.12 37.90
C ASP A 51 9.77 -5.69 36.67
N LEU A 52 10.53 -6.47 35.91
CA LEU A 52 10.11 -6.94 34.61
C LEU A 52 9.15 -8.12 34.84
N ASP A 53 7.93 -7.77 35.24
CA ASP A 53 6.86 -8.73 35.49
C ASP A 53 6.53 -9.51 34.22
N GLN A 54 6.10 -10.76 34.38
CA GLN A 54 5.78 -11.67 33.28
C GLN A 54 4.80 -11.00 32.30
N ASN A 55 3.84 -10.22 32.81
CA ASN A 55 2.85 -9.50 32.00
C ASN A 55 3.47 -8.32 31.21
N THR A 56 4.46 -7.63 31.79
CA THR A 56 5.18 -6.55 31.09
C THR A 56 6.02 -7.09 29.94
N ILE A 57 6.68 -8.23 30.13
CA ILE A 57 7.44 -8.92 29.06
C ILE A 57 6.50 -9.35 27.92
N VAL A 58 5.37 -9.96 28.26
CA VAL A 58 4.37 -10.38 27.27
C VAL A 58 3.83 -9.16 26.50
N ALA A 59 3.50 -8.07 27.19
CA ALA A 59 2.99 -6.86 26.54
C ALA A 59 4.00 -6.24 25.54
N ILE A 60 5.28 -6.14 25.93
CA ILE A 60 6.33 -5.58 25.07
C ILE A 60 6.57 -6.50 23.86
N SER A 61 6.66 -7.82 24.09
CA SER A 61 6.92 -8.78 23.01
C SER A 61 5.79 -8.82 21.98
N VAL A 62 4.52 -8.85 22.42
CA VAL A 62 3.36 -8.80 21.51
C VAL A 62 3.31 -7.46 20.77
N GLY A 63 3.62 -6.36 21.44
CA GLY A 63 3.69 -5.03 20.81
C GLY A 63 4.73 -4.97 19.69
N VAL A 64 5.96 -5.41 19.97
CA VAL A 64 7.05 -5.44 18.99
C VAL A 64 6.73 -6.39 17.83
N ALA A 65 6.24 -7.60 18.13
CA ALA A 65 5.87 -8.57 17.11
C ALA A 65 4.76 -8.04 16.19
N SER A 66 3.75 -7.37 16.74
CA SER A 66 2.65 -6.79 15.97
C SER A 66 3.13 -5.70 15.01
N ILE A 67 4.04 -4.82 15.47
CA ILE A 67 4.64 -3.78 14.62
C ILE A 67 5.50 -4.40 13.52
N ALA A 68 6.33 -5.39 13.87
CA ALA A 68 7.18 -6.08 12.91
C ALA A 68 6.35 -6.77 11.81
N VAL A 69 5.26 -7.44 12.17
CA VAL A 69 4.32 -8.05 11.20
C VAL A 69 3.62 -6.98 10.37
N GLY A 70 3.15 -5.89 11.00
CA GLY A 70 2.45 -4.80 10.33
C GLY A 70 3.28 -4.07 9.26
N ILE A 71 4.60 -4.00 9.43
CA ILE A 71 5.54 -3.44 8.44
C ILE A 71 6.05 -4.52 7.48
N GLY A 72 6.32 -5.72 7.98
CA GLY A 72 6.91 -6.81 7.21
C GLY A 72 6.00 -7.30 6.09
N ILE A 73 4.68 -7.35 6.31
CA ILE A 73 3.73 -7.80 5.28
C ILE A 73 3.72 -6.85 4.07
N PRO A 74 3.50 -5.52 4.20
CA PRO A 74 3.59 -4.61 3.07
C PRO A 74 4.95 -4.68 2.37
N VAL A 75 6.06 -4.69 3.11
CA VAL A 75 7.42 -4.78 2.53
C VAL A 75 7.61 -6.07 1.72
N PHE A 76 7.12 -7.21 2.23
CA PHE A 76 7.17 -8.47 1.50
C PHE A 76 6.39 -8.41 0.18
N TYR A 77 5.20 -7.81 0.18
CA TYR A 77 4.42 -7.67 -1.05
C TYR A 77 5.08 -6.72 -2.05
N GLU A 78 5.60 -5.57 -1.60
CA GLU A 78 6.31 -4.62 -2.47
C GLU A 78 7.55 -5.27 -3.11
N THR A 79 8.35 -6.01 -2.34
CA THR A 79 9.55 -6.69 -2.88
C THR A 79 9.21 -7.74 -3.93
N GLN A 80 8.12 -8.49 -3.76
CA GLN A 80 7.64 -9.46 -4.76
C GLN A 80 7.14 -8.75 -6.03
N ILE A 81 6.51 -7.59 -5.89
CA ILE A 81 6.02 -6.79 -7.02
C ILE A 81 7.20 -6.21 -7.81
N ASP A 82 8.19 -5.63 -7.14
CA ASP A 82 9.38 -5.06 -7.77
C ASP A 82 10.19 -6.13 -8.51
N GLY A 83 10.35 -7.32 -7.92
CA GLY A 83 11.02 -8.45 -8.55
C GLY A 83 10.32 -8.89 -9.85
N ALA A 84 8.98 -8.89 -9.87
CA ALA A 84 8.22 -9.17 -11.08
C ALA A 84 8.30 -8.01 -12.10
N ALA A 85 8.31 -6.76 -11.62
CA ALA A 85 8.37 -5.56 -12.45
C ALA A 85 9.77 -5.30 -13.05
N LYS A 86 10.84 -5.91 -12.54
CA LYS A 86 12.20 -5.73 -13.05
C LYS A 86 12.59 -6.71 -14.16
N ARG A 87 11.76 -7.71 -14.49
CA ARG A 87 12.08 -8.65 -15.59
C ARG A 87 12.41 -7.90 -16.88
N ASP A 88 13.54 -8.15 -17.51
CA ASP A 88 13.85 -7.49 -18.79
C ASP A 88 12.81 -7.88 -19.83
N ASN A 89 12.23 -6.88 -20.49
CA ASN A 89 11.26 -7.07 -21.56
C ASN A 89 11.88 -6.52 -22.84
N THR A 90 12.20 -7.42 -23.76
CA THR A 90 12.75 -7.11 -25.07
C THR A 90 11.78 -7.45 -26.19
N GLN A 91 10.50 -7.74 -25.88
CA GLN A 91 9.53 -8.10 -26.90
C GLN A 91 9.22 -6.89 -27.79
N PRO A 92 9.36 -7.03 -29.11
CA PRO A 92 9.06 -5.95 -30.03
C PRO A 92 7.57 -5.62 -29.97
N CYS A 93 7.26 -4.34 -29.97
CA CYS A 93 5.88 -3.87 -29.97
C CYS A 93 5.17 -4.32 -31.26
N PHE A 94 4.18 -5.21 -31.10
CA PHE A 94 3.48 -5.85 -32.22
C PHE A 94 2.96 -4.87 -33.29
N PRO A 95 2.26 -3.77 -32.95
CA PRO A 95 1.82 -2.81 -33.96
C PRO A 95 2.92 -2.20 -34.81
N CYS A 96 4.08 -1.84 -34.22
CA CYS A 96 5.17 -1.14 -34.94
C CYS A 96 6.35 -2.05 -35.28
N ASN A 97 6.25 -3.34 -34.99
CA ASN A 97 7.30 -4.33 -35.17
C ASN A 97 8.66 -3.88 -34.60
N GLY A 98 8.65 -3.26 -33.42
CA GLY A 98 9.88 -2.82 -32.76
C GLY A 98 10.40 -1.42 -33.16
N SER A 99 9.83 -0.78 -34.19
CA SER A 99 10.38 0.49 -34.70
C SER A 99 10.10 1.71 -33.81
N GLY A 100 9.10 1.62 -32.94
CA GLY A 100 8.59 2.76 -32.18
C GLY A 100 7.73 3.73 -33.00
N ALA A 101 7.59 3.52 -34.31
CA ALA A 101 6.88 4.43 -35.21
C ALA A 101 5.98 3.70 -36.21
N GLN A 102 4.86 4.34 -36.54
CA GLN A 102 3.91 3.90 -37.55
C GLN A 102 4.09 4.75 -38.79
N LYS A 103 4.12 4.12 -39.96
CA LYS A 103 4.09 4.84 -41.24
C LYS A 103 2.83 5.71 -41.29
N CYS A 104 2.97 6.99 -41.61
CA CYS A 104 1.82 7.89 -41.70
C CYS A 104 0.91 7.39 -42.82
N ARG A 105 -0.33 7.03 -42.46
CA ARG A 105 -1.33 6.52 -43.41
C ARG A 105 -1.81 7.57 -44.40
N PHE A 106 -1.68 8.85 -44.06
CA PHE A 106 -2.19 9.95 -44.88
C PHE A 106 -1.27 10.23 -46.08
N CYS A 107 0.05 10.32 -45.86
CA CYS A 107 1.03 10.53 -46.92
C CYS A 107 1.75 9.24 -47.35
N LEU A 108 1.36 8.08 -46.81
CA LEU A 108 2.04 6.80 -47.08
C LEU A 108 3.56 6.90 -46.92
N GLY A 109 4.01 7.63 -45.89
CA GLY A 109 5.43 7.78 -45.58
C GLY A 109 6.22 8.79 -46.41
N THR A 110 5.62 9.49 -47.37
CA THR A 110 6.34 10.49 -48.18
C THR A 110 6.61 11.79 -47.40
N GLY A 111 5.81 12.07 -46.37
CA GLY A 111 5.86 13.35 -45.64
C GLY A 111 5.13 14.49 -46.36
N SER A 112 4.62 14.29 -47.57
CA SER A 112 3.92 15.32 -48.34
C SER A 112 2.60 14.81 -48.92
N VAL A 113 1.69 15.73 -49.21
CA VAL A 113 0.39 15.48 -49.85
C VAL A 113 0.34 16.32 -51.11
N THR A 114 0.07 15.66 -52.24
CA THR A 114 -0.07 16.30 -53.55
C THR A 114 -1.56 16.48 -53.85
N VAL A 115 -1.97 17.72 -54.13
CA VAL A 115 -3.34 18.05 -54.54
C VAL A 115 -3.31 18.54 -55.98
N GLU A 116 -4.18 17.98 -56.82
CA GLU A 116 -4.38 18.46 -58.18
C GLU A 116 -5.43 19.59 -58.16
N LEU A 117 -5.00 20.80 -58.55
CA LEU A 117 -5.82 22.02 -58.51
C LEU A 117 -6.69 22.19 -59.76
N GLY A 118 -6.51 21.32 -60.76
CA GLY A 118 -7.08 21.45 -62.11
C GLY A 118 -6.11 22.12 -63.08
N ALA A 119 -6.42 22.06 -64.38
CA ALA A 119 -5.59 22.61 -65.47
C ALA A 119 -4.13 22.06 -65.55
N GLY A 120 -3.85 20.92 -64.93
CA GLY A 120 -2.52 20.30 -64.91
C GLY A 120 -1.58 20.86 -63.83
N GLU A 121 -2.08 21.74 -62.96
CA GLU A 121 -1.32 22.27 -61.83
C GLU A 121 -1.45 21.35 -60.62
N THR A 122 -0.31 20.99 -60.04
CA THR A 122 -0.22 20.19 -58.82
C THR A 122 0.48 20.99 -57.73
N GLU A 123 -0.12 21.07 -56.55
CA GLU A 123 0.49 21.68 -55.37
C GLU A 123 0.93 20.60 -54.39
N VAL A 124 2.17 20.72 -53.91
CA VAL A 124 2.75 19.80 -52.93
C VAL A 124 2.83 20.53 -51.59
N SER A 125 2.11 20.02 -50.60
CA SER A 125 2.12 20.54 -49.24
C SER A 125 2.72 19.52 -48.27
N PRO A 126 3.35 19.96 -47.16
CA PRO A 126 3.73 19.04 -46.09
C PRO A 126 2.49 18.34 -45.52
N CYS A 127 2.62 17.06 -45.22
CA CYS A 127 1.50 16.28 -44.69
C CYS A 127 1.16 16.75 -43.27
N ILE A 128 0.02 17.42 -43.12
CA ILE A 128 -0.47 17.97 -41.84
C ILE A 128 -0.59 16.91 -40.74
N ASN A 129 -0.91 15.67 -41.12
CA ASN A 129 -1.14 14.60 -40.16
C ASN A 129 0.15 14.14 -39.45
N CYS A 130 1.30 14.25 -40.11
CA CYS A 130 2.60 13.86 -39.55
C CYS A 130 3.62 15.00 -39.56
N GLU A 131 3.16 16.24 -39.78
CA GLU A 131 3.99 17.45 -39.83
C GLU A 131 5.21 17.32 -40.76
N GLY A 132 5.07 16.57 -41.86
CA GLY A 132 6.18 16.32 -42.78
C GLY A 132 7.09 15.13 -42.46
N ALA A 133 6.96 14.49 -41.29
CA ALA A 133 7.86 13.43 -40.85
C ALA A 133 7.69 12.08 -41.58
N GLY A 134 6.55 11.85 -42.24
CA GLY A 134 6.23 10.59 -42.90
C GLY A 134 5.91 9.43 -41.94
N SER A 135 6.04 9.63 -40.63
CA SER A 135 5.70 8.64 -39.61
C SER A 135 5.10 9.30 -38.38
N LEU A 136 4.40 8.50 -37.58
CA LEU A 136 3.78 8.89 -36.32
C LEU A 136 4.35 8.01 -35.22
N THR A 137 4.61 8.59 -34.06
CA THR A 137 5.00 7.80 -32.88
C THR A 137 3.96 6.72 -32.60
N CYS A 138 4.40 5.48 -32.42
CA CYS A 138 3.49 4.39 -32.11
C CYS A 138 2.91 4.63 -30.71
N THR A 139 1.60 4.82 -30.64
CA THR A 139 0.88 5.11 -29.40
C THR A 139 0.88 3.93 -28.42
N THR A 140 1.01 2.70 -28.92
CA THR A 140 1.06 1.49 -28.09
C THR A 140 2.33 1.42 -27.25
N CYS A 141 3.50 1.71 -27.83
CA CYS A 141 4.79 1.68 -27.12
C CYS A 141 5.34 3.06 -26.78
N GLN A 142 4.61 4.13 -27.11
CA GLN A 142 5.02 5.53 -26.92
C GLN A 142 6.43 5.82 -27.48
N GLY A 143 6.75 5.24 -28.65
CA GLY A 143 8.07 5.43 -29.28
C GLY A 143 9.17 4.48 -28.83
N SER A 144 9.00 3.71 -27.75
CA SER A 144 10.06 2.81 -27.26
C SER A 144 10.37 1.63 -28.18
N GLY A 145 9.42 1.23 -29.03
CA GLY A 145 9.51 0.00 -29.82
C GLY A 145 9.30 -1.27 -28.98
N ILE A 146 9.16 -1.17 -27.65
CA ILE A 146 8.99 -2.32 -26.78
C ILE A 146 7.52 -2.51 -26.43
N GLN A 147 7.07 -3.75 -26.42
CA GLN A 147 5.70 -4.11 -26.08
C GLN A 147 5.42 -3.77 -24.61
N PRO A 148 4.30 -3.10 -24.26
CA PRO A 148 3.96 -2.87 -22.86
C PRO A 148 3.86 -4.17 -22.07
N ARG A 149 4.31 -4.16 -20.81
CA ARG A 149 4.38 -5.37 -19.96
C ARG A 149 3.06 -6.12 -19.77
N TYR A 150 1.92 -5.44 -19.89
CA TYR A 150 0.61 -6.08 -19.81
C TYR A 150 0.28 -6.94 -21.04
N LEU A 151 1.03 -6.80 -22.14
CA LEU A 151 0.95 -7.63 -23.34
C LEU A 151 2.20 -8.49 -23.56
N ASP A 152 3.19 -8.40 -22.68
CA ASP A 152 4.42 -9.17 -22.75
C ASP A 152 4.11 -10.66 -22.58
N ARG A 153 4.46 -11.46 -23.60
CA ARG A 153 4.21 -12.90 -23.59
C ARG A 153 5.28 -13.56 -22.72
N ARG A 154 4.88 -14.11 -21.58
CA ARG A 154 5.78 -14.90 -20.73
C ARG A 154 6.28 -16.12 -21.49
N GLU A 155 7.51 -16.07 -21.96
CA GLU A 155 8.26 -17.27 -22.32
C GLU A 155 8.71 -17.92 -21.02
N PHE A 156 8.06 -19.03 -20.67
CA PHE A 156 8.64 -19.94 -19.71
C PHE A 156 9.81 -20.60 -20.43
N LYS A 157 11.04 -20.27 -20.04
CA LYS A 157 12.16 -21.17 -20.36
C LYS A 157 11.85 -22.46 -19.62
N ASP A 158 11.56 -23.50 -20.37
CA ASP A 158 11.60 -24.86 -19.84
C ASP A 158 13.08 -25.11 -19.48
N ASP A 159 13.38 -25.13 -18.19
CA ASP A 159 14.72 -25.51 -17.71
C ASP A 159 14.86 -27.02 -17.92
N ASP A 160 15.74 -27.44 -18.85
CA ASP A 160 16.19 -28.83 -19.06
C ASP A 160 17.05 -29.35 -17.90
#